data_AF-A0A2P0B099-F1
#
_entry.id   AF-A0A2P0B099-F1
#
_cell.length_a   1.000
_cell.length_b   1.000
_cell.length_c   1.000
_cell.angle_alpha   90.00
_cell.angle_beta   90.00
_cell.angle_gamma   90.00
#
_symmetry.space_group_name_H-M   'P 1'
#
loop_
_entity.id
_entity.type
_entity.pdbx_description
1 polymer ?
#
loop_
_entity_poly.entity_id
_entity_poly.type
_entity_poly.pdbx_seq_one_letter_code
_entity_poly.pdbx_strand_id
1 'polypeptide(L)' 'MAAKSACIITTSNENQGAYGVRCDTDESIYFPISVADALGLEEFDEVEAIMIRNDRDEPKWKAIKARYLDEADAD' A
#
# COMPACT_ATOMS: atom_id res chain seq x y z
N MET A 1 -2.10 10.90 -12.55
CA MET A 1 -1.52 11.63 -11.41
C MET A 1 -1.12 10.60 -10.37
N ALA A 2 0.14 10.60 -9.93
CA ALA A 2 0.61 9.69 -8.88
C ALA A 2 0.54 10.41 -7.53
N ALA A 3 0.13 9.70 -6.49
CA ALA A 3 0.17 10.16 -5.10
C ALA A 3 1.18 9.31 -4.32
N LYS A 4 1.78 9.88 -3.28
CA LYS A 4 2.65 9.18 -2.35
C LYS A 4 2.11 9.41 -0.95
N SER A 5 1.87 8.34 -0.20
CA SER A 5 1.43 8.47 1.19
C SER A 5 1.79 7.24 2.03
N ALA A 6 1.75 7.42 3.34
CA ALA A 6 1.80 6.34 4.31
C ALA A 6 0.50 5.54 4.26
N CYS A 7 0.64 4.21 4.27
CA CYS A 7 -0.45 3.26 4.21
C CYS A 7 -0.22 2.19 5.25
N ILE A 8 -1.30 1.77 5.91
CA ILE A 8 -1.31 0.62 6.81
C ILE A 8 -1.92 -0.56 6.05
N ILE A 9 -1.23 -1.68 6.03
CA ILE A 9 -1.76 -2.91 5.42
C ILE A 9 -2.83 -3.51 6.35
N THR A 10 -4.06 -3.63 5.85
CA THR A 10 -5.19 -4.16 6.61
C THR A 10 -5.45 -5.63 6.32
N THR A 11 -5.04 -6.11 5.15
CA THR A 11 -5.23 -7.52 4.75
C THR A 11 -4.18 -7.90 3.72
N SER A 12 -3.48 -9.01 3.96
CA SER A 12 -2.55 -9.61 3.01
C SER A 12 -3.01 -11.02 2.63
N ASN A 13 -3.20 -11.29 1.34
CA ASN A 13 -3.60 -12.60 0.83
C ASN A 13 -2.60 -13.06 -0.24
N GLU A 14 -1.99 -14.22 -0.04
CA GLU A 14 -0.94 -14.79 -0.92
C GLU A 14 -1.36 -14.87 -2.40
N ASN A 15 -2.66 -15.03 -2.69
CA ASN A 15 -3.19 -15.19 -4.05
C ASN A 15 -3.91 -13.95 -4.61
N GLN A 16 -4.06 -12.88 -3.81
CA GLN A 16 -4.81 -11.69 -4.21
C GLN A 16 -3.99 -10.40 -4.10
N GLY A 17 -2.87 -10.43 -3.38
CA GLY A 17 -2.05 -9.26 -3.06
C GLY A 17 -2.38 -8.73 -1.67
N ALA A 18 -2.10 -7.46 -1.43
CA ALA A 18 -2.42 -6.81 -0.16
C ALA A 18 -3.38 -5.65 -0.36
N TYR A 19 -4.13 -5.34 0.68
CA TYR A 19 -4.99 -4.16 0.77
C TYR A 19 -4.56 -3.35 1.97
N GLY A 20 -4.59 -2.04 1.80
CA GLY A 20 -4.32 -1.13 2.89
C GLY A 20 -5.20 0.09 2.84
N VAL A 21 -5.04 0.92 3.87
CA VAL A 21 -5.70 2.21 3.99
C VAL A 21 -4.64 3.28 4.06
N ARG A 22 -4.90 4.39 3.38
CA ARG A 22 -4.06 5.58 3.47
C ARG A 22 -4.25 6.28 4.80
N CYS A 23 -3.16 6.67 5.46
CA CYS A 23 -3.23 7.40 6.72
C CYS A 23 -3.69 8.86 6.56
N ASP A 24 -3.63 9.43 5.34
CA ASP A 24 -3.98 10.83 5.10
C ASP A 24 -5.45 11.06 4.75
N THR A 25 -6.09 10.11 4.08
CA THR A 25 -7.47 10.28 3.57
C THR A 25 -8.40 9.11 3.89
N ASP A 26 -7.93 8.10 4.62
CA ASP A 26 -8.66 6.87 4.92
C ASP A 26 -9.18 6.14 3.67
N GLU A 27 -8.62 6.44 2.50
CA GLU A 27 -9.02 5.78 1.25
C GLU A 27 -8.33 4.43 1.11
N SER A 28 -9.10 3.42 0.69
CA SER A 28 -8.60 2.08 0.40
C SER A 28 -7.68 2.08 -0.82
N ILE A 29 -6.59 1.32 -0.71
CA ILE A 29 -5.58 1.12 -1.74
C ILE A 29 -5.32 -0.38 -1.94
N TYR A 30 -5.17 -0.78 -3.21
CA TYR A 30 -4.74 -2.12 -3.58
C TYR A 30 -3.25 -2.19 -3.85
N PHE A 31 -2.59 -3.16 -3.23
CA PHE A 31 -1.21 -3.55 -3.49
C PHE A 31 -1.21 -4.83 -4.35
N PRO A 32 -0.80 -4.75 -5.63
CA PRO A 32 -0.74 -5.91 -6.49
C PRO A 32 0.23 -6.96 -5.93
N ILE A 33 -0.02 -8.24 -6.24
CA ILE A 33 0.78 -9.39 -5.78
C ILE A 33 2.28 -9.14 -5.96
N SER A 34 2.71 -8.62 -7.12
CA SER A 34 4.12 -8.33 -7.38
C SER A 34 4.75 -7.32 -6.42
N VAL A 35 3.97 -6.39 -5.86
CA VAL A 35 4.45 -5.43 -4.85
C VAL A 35 4.37 -6.03 -3.46
N ALA A 36 3.27 -6.72 -3.15
CA ALA A 36 3.08 -7.36 -1.86
C ALA A 36 4.11 -8.47 -1.60
N ASP A 37 4.32 -9.36 -2.57
CA ASP A 37 5.28 -10.47 -2.50
C ASP A 37 6.73 -9.98 -2.48
N ALA A 38 7.07 -8.97 -3.29
CA ALA A 38 8.43 -8.43 -3.34
C ALA A 38 8.88 -7.75 -2.04
N LEU A 39 7.94 -7.21 -1.26
CA LEU A 39 8.21 -6.62 0.05
C LEU A 39 7.91 -7.59 1.20
N GLY A 40 7.15 -8.66 0.96
CA GLY A 40 6.64 -9.53 2.02
C GLY A 40 5.63 -8.81 2.91
N LEU A 41 4.72 -8.02 2.33
CA LEU A 41 3.75 -7.23 3.10
C LEU A 41 2.82 -8.13 3.94
N GLU A 42 2.79 -7.86 5.24
CA GLU A 42 1.95 -8.54 6.22
C GLU A 42 0.88 -7.58 6.79
N GLU A 43 -0.12 -8.15 7.46
CA GLU A 43 -1.12 -7.35 8.18
C GLU A 43 -0.46 -6.47 9.24
N PHE A 44 -0.93 -5.22 9.36
CA PHE A 44 -0.42 -4.17 10.24
C PHE A 44 0.93 -3.55 9.85
N ASP A 45 1.50 -3.92 8.70
CA ASP A 45 2.69 -3.25 8.19
C ASP A 45 2.40 -1.78 7.83
N GLU A 46 3.32 -0.90 8.22
CA GLU A 46 3.32 0.52 7.85
C GLU A 46 4.29 0.77 6.70
N VAL A 47 3.75 1.17 5.55
CA VAL A 47 4.52 1.35 4.32
C VAL A 47 4.21 2.67 3.64
N GLU A 48 5.22 3.28 3.04
CA GLU A 48 5.01 4.39 2.13
C GLU A 48 4.78 3.86 0.71
N ALA A 49 3.60 4.13 0.16
CA ALA A 49 3.21 3.67 -1.17
C ALA A 49 3.16 4.82 -2.18
N ILE A 50 3.72 4.59 -3.36
CA ILE A 50 3.43 5.38 -4.56
C ILE A 50 2.26 4.71 -5.26
N MET A 51 1.18 5.46 -5.43
CA MET A 51 -0.09 4.96 -5.92
C MET A 51 -0.60 5.81 -7.08
N ILE A 52 -1.36 5.18 -7.96
CA ILE A 52 -2.06 5.83 -9.06
C ILE A 52 -3.56 5.55 -8.95
N ARG A 53 -4.38 6.38 -9.59
CA ARG A 53 -5.81 6.10 -9.73
C ARG A 53 -5.98 4.73 -10.37
N ASN A 54 -6.78 3.89 -9.74
CA ASN A 54 -7.14 2.60 -10.29
C ASN A 54 -8.13 2.81 -11.45
N ASP A 55 -8.10 1.90 -12.42
CA ASP A 55 -9.06 1.86 -13.52
C ASP A 55 -10.40 1.23 -13.09
N ARG A 56 -10.41 0.55 -11.94
CA ARG A 56 -11.57 -0.08 -11.31
C ARG A 56 -12.24 0.88 -10.32
N ASP A 57 -13.56 0.77 -10.17
CA ASP A 57 -14.34 1.56 -9.20
C ASP A 57 -13.80 1.44 -7.77
N GLU A 58 -13.51 0.21 -7.32
CA GLU A 58 -12.92 -0.04 -6.02
C GLU A 58 -11.85 -1.15 -6.04
N PRO A 59 -10.74 -0.97 -5.29
CA PRO A 59 -10.35 0.25 -4.57
C PRO A 59 -9.86 1.35 -5.51
N LYS A 60 -10.09 2.61 -5.14
CA LYS A 60 -9.80 3.82 -5.93
C LYS A 60 -8.34 4.00 -6.30
N TRP A 61 -7.43 3.43 -5.51
CA TRP A 61 -5.98 3.57 -5.66
C TRP A 61 -5.33 2.21 -5.88
N LYS A 62 -4.31 2.20 -6.73
CA LYS A 62 -3.45 1.05 -6.99
C LYS A 62 -2.01 1.43 -6.70
N ALA A 63 -1.34 0.69 -5.82
CA ALA A 63 0.08 0.84 -5.57
C ALA A 63 0.88 0.36 -6.79
N ILE A 64 1.86 1.16 -7.20
CA ILE A 64 2.85 0.79 -8.22
C ILE A 64 4.22 0.51 -7.59
N LYS A 65 4.46 1.06 -6.39
CA LYS A 65 5.68 0.86 -5.63
C LYS A 65 5.36 1.11 -4.16
N ALA A 66 6.00 0.36 -3.27
CA ALA A 66 5.93 0.61 -1.83
C ALA A 66 7.32 0.45 -1.22
N ARG A 67 7.50 0.97 -0.02
CA ARG A 67 8.67 0.77 0.83
C ARG A 67 8.24 0.78 2.29
N TYR A 68 8.90 0.00 3.14
CA TYR A 68 8.73 0.09 4.57
C TYR A 68 9.09 1.50 5.07
N LEU A 69 8.26 2.01 5.97
CA LEU A 69 8.61 3.17 6.78
C LEU A 69 9.50 2.65 7.93
N ASP A 70 10.76 2.39 7.62
CA ASP A 70 11.76 2.08 8.65
C ASP A 70 11.88 3.30 9.58
N GLU A 71 12.01 3.08 10.90
CA GLU A 71 12.23 4.09 11.97
C GLU A 71 13.53 4.91 11.80
N ALA A 72 13.98 5.18 10.57
CA ALA A 72 15.23 5.82 10.22
C ALA A 72 15.19 7.36 10.18
N ASP A 73 14.16 8.00 10.74
CA ASP A 73 14.09 9.47 10.90
C ASP A 73 13.85 9.90 12.36
N ALA A 74 14.22 9.04 13.32
CA ALA A 74 14.35 9.40 14.73
C ALA A 74 15.84 9.60 15.09
N ASP A 75 16.45 10.69 14.60
CA ASP A 75 17.71 11.24 15.15
C ASP A 75 17.59 12.75 15.39
#